data_AF-A0A6V8E5J2-F1
#
_entry.id   AF-A0A6V8E5J2-F1
#
_cell.length_a   1.000
_cell.length_b   1.000
_cell.length_c   1.000
_cell.angle_alpha   90.00
_cell.angle_beta   90.00
_cell.angle_gamma   90.00
#
_symmetry.space_group_name_H-M   'P 1'
#
loop_
_entity.id
_entity.type
_entity.pdbx_description
1 polymer ?
#
loop_
_entity_poly.entity_id
_entity_poly.type
_entity_poly.pdbx_seq_one_letter_code
_entity_poly.pdbx_strand_id
1 'polypeptide(L)'
;MLMSRFMQASTENEVYEQPPLDEQPNHEGATHQHQHRRWLTVVQSLTLITVLLLSAYNHALLNQTAERTAATPWLVQSEPFQSEPPCNEGGFRIHTGFDVDENGVLDSGERQDTTTLCHGLRGLSGPQGQAGVSGLDAVPQRMTTAVIPIGNNTCSAGGTQIQTGLDLDLNELLDEEEVVSEAMLCNGVRGVEGLNGTHGTSGVSALVDKVPAPAYVCADGFVIRFGVDDGDEQAANNGLLEEAEVRETLNFCFEPLRSTRVTDLVPGVG
;
A
#
# COMPACT_ATOMS: atom_id res chain seq x y z
N MET A 1 14.19 18.08 -29.42
CA MET A 1 14.73 19.38 -28.96
C MET A 1 13.50 20.23 -28.63
N LEU A 2 13.05 20.40 -27.38
CA LEU A 2 13.75 20.54 -26.09
C LEU A 2 14.53 21.87 -25.99
N MET A 3 14.16 22.66 -24.96
CA MET A 3 14.83 23.86 -24.38
C MET A 3 14.62 25.19 -25.15
N SER A 4 13.86 26.17 -24.59
CA SER A 4 14.20 27.15 -23.51
C SER A 4 14.79 28.46 -24.08
N ARG A 5 14.66 29.68 -23.51
CA ARG A 5 14.21 30.15 -22.17
C ARG A 5 14.06 31.71 -22.14
N PHE A 6 13.29 32.26 -21.17
CA PHE A 6 13.20 33.69 -20.71
C PHE A 6 12.71 34.75 -21.75
N MET A 7 11.74 35.65 -21.46
CA MET A 7 11.73 36.82 -20.52
C MET A 7 12.85 37.84 -20.87
N GLN A 8 12.63 39.16 -20.95
CA GLN A 8 11.54 40.08 -20.54
C GLN A 8 11.37 41.21 -21.60
N ALA A 9 10.25 41.93 -21.58
CA ALA A 9 10.11 43.21 -22.29
C ALA A 9 9.43 44.26 -21.39
N SER A 10 10.06 45.44 -21.30
CA SER A 10 9.56 46.67 -20.69
C SER A 10 9.97 47.85 -21.60
N THR A 11 9.44 49.03 -21.32
CA THR A 11 9.74 50.36 -21.90
C THR A 11 9.42 50.60 -23.39
N GLU A 12 8.28 51.31 -23.57
CA GLU A 12 8.14 52.60 -24.28
C GLU A 12 8.19 52.71 -25.83
N ASN A 13 7.14 53.40 -26.34
CA ASN A 13 7.10 54.41 -27.42
C ASN A 13 7.53 54.02 -28.86
N GLU A 14 7.03 54.61 -29.95
CA GLU A 14 5.91 55.54 -30.24
C GLU A 14 5.69 55.54 -31.79
N VAL A 15 4.82 56.43 -32.29
CA VAL A 15 4.84 57.01 -33.67
C VAL A 15 4.22 56.20 -34.83
N TYR A 16 3.14 56.76 -35.39
CA TYR A 16 3.02 57.21 -36.81
C TYR A 16 1.99 58.38 -36.78
N GLU A 17 2.26 59.65 -37.06
CA GLU A 17 2.99 60.31 -38.18
C GLU A 17 2.19 60.23 -39.51
N GLN A 18 1.92 61.29 -40.29
CA GLN A 18 1.69 62.75 -40.06
C GLN A 18 1.01 63.36 -41.34
N PRO A 19 0.81 64.69 -41.54
CA PRO A 19 0.01 65.26 -42.65
C PRO A 19 0.81 65.40 -43.98
N PRO A 20 0.35 66.20 -44.98
CA PRO A 20 0.90 67.58 -45.07
C PRO A 20 0.06 68.69 -45.77
N LEU A 21 0.45 69.95 -45.50
CA LEU A 21 0.62 71.16 -46.38
C LEU A 21 -0.54 71.68 -47.27
N ASP A 22 -0.66 72.97 -47.59
CA ASP A 22 0.21 74.17 -47.46
C ASP A 22 -0.51 75.33 -46.66
N GLU A 23 -0.10 76.59 -46.49
CA GLU A 23 0.97 77.42 -47.10
C GLU A 23 1.58 78.47 -46.10
N GLN A 24 1.73 79.76 -46.47
CA GLN A 24 2.63 80.78 -45.90
C GLN A 24 2.03 82.23 -45.95
N PRO A 25 2.75 83.34 -45.59
CA PRO A 25 3.71 83.60 -44.49
C PRO A 25 3.60 84.98 -43.75
N ASN A 26 4.45 85.15 -42.70
CA ASN A 26 5.01 86.41 -42.11
C ASN A 26 4.08 87.40 -41.34
N HIS A 27 4.54 88.16 -40.33
CA HIS A 27 5.90 88.44 -39.76
C HIS A 27 5.89 88.46 -38.20
N GLU A 28 7.07 88.63 -37.56
CA GLU A 28 7.31 88.53 -36.10
C GLU A 28 6.67 89.63 -35.21
N GLY A 29 6.63 89.46 -33.87
CA GLY A 29 6.34 90.62 -32.99
C GLY A 29 6.05 90.52 -31.48
N ALA A 30 6.36 89.43 -30.75
CA ALA A 30 6.54 89.38 -29.27
C ALA A 30 5.39 89.76 -28.26
N THR A 31 5.13 88.82 -27.31
CA THR A 31 4.72 89.02 -25.87
C THR A 31 3.36 89.69 -25.52
N HIS A 32 2.57 89.34 -24.48
CA HIS A 32 2.52 88.29 -23.43
C HIS A 32 1.01 88.08 -23.09
N GLN A 33 0.34 86.98 -23.45
CA GLN A 33 0.19 85.73 -22.69
C GLN A 33 0.05 85.83 -21.16
N HIS A 34 -1.19 85.81 -20.61
CA HIS A 34 -1.49 85.20 -19.29
C HIS A 34 -2.98 84.98 -18.93
N GLN A 35 -3.90 85.85 -19.36
CA GLN A 35 -5.29 85.84 -18.84
C GLN A 35 -6.19 84.72 -19.40
N HIS A 36 -6.12 84.44 -20.70
CA HIS A 36 -7.10 83.56 -21.39
C HIS A 36 -7.04 82.08 -20.99
N ARG A 37 -5.90 81.58 -20.51
CA ARG A 37 -5.72 80.17 -20.09
C ARG A 37 -6.47 79.85 -18.79
N ARG A 38 -6.54 80.79 -17.84
CA ARG A 38 -7.25 80.59 -16.56
C ARG A 38 -8.77 80.54 -16.73
N TRP A 39 -9.30 81.30 -17.69
CA TRP A 39 -10.73 81.29 -18.01
C TRP A 39 -11.19 79.93 -18.57
N LEU A 40 -10.42 79.35 -19.50
CA LEU A 40 -10.73 78.02 -20.06
C LEU A 40 -10.72 76.92 -18.99
N THR A 41 -9.77 76.93 -18.04
CA THR A 41 -9.75 75.96 -16.92
C THR A 41 -10.95 76.11 -15.99
N VAL A 42 -11.44 77.34 -15.76
CA VAL A 42 -12.65 77.58 -14.97
C VAL A 42 -13.87 77.01 -15.70
N VAL A 43 -14.04 77.29 -16.99
CA VAL A 43 -15.15 76.74 -17.81
C VAL A 43 -15.13 75.22 -17.80
N GLN A 44 -13.96 74.58 -17.99
CA GLN A 44 -13.80 73.13 -17.96
C GLN A 44 -14.11 72.51 -16.59
N SER A 45 -13.77 73.20 -15.49
CA SER A 45 -14.13 72.74 -14.14
C SER A 45 -15.64 72.83 -13.90
N LEU A 46 -16.29 73.88 -14.42
CA LEU A 46 -17.73 74.10 -14.29
C LEU A 46 -18.52 73.05 -15.08
N THR A 47 -18.08 72.68 -16.29
CA THR A 47 -18.73 71.62 -17.08
C THR A 47 -18.55 70.23 -16.46
N LEU A 48 -17.40 69.94 -15.84
CA LEU A 48 -17.21 68.68 -15.10
C LEU A 48 -18.16 68.60 -13.88
N ILE A 49 -18.32 69.70 -13.14
CA ILE A 49 -19.22 69.77 -11.98
C ILE A 49 -20.68 69.61 -12.40
N THR A 50 -21.13 70.24 -13.50
CA THR A 50 -22.52 70.07 -13.97
C THR A 50 -22.78 68.65 -14.48
N VAL A 51 -21.82 68.02 -15.18
CA VAL A 51 -21.94 66.61 -15.59
C VAL A 51 -22.01 65.66 -14.38
N LEU A 52 -21.21 65.90 -13.33
CA LEU A 52 -21.27 65.14 -12.08
C LEU A 52 -22.62 65.31 -11.35
N LEU A 53 -23.18 66.53 -11.33
CA LEU A 53 -24.49 66.78 -10.74
C LEU A 53 -25.63 66.13 -11.54
N LEU A 54 -25.60 66.17 -12.88
CA LEU A 54 -26.55 65.44 -13.72
C LEU A 54 -26.40 63.91 -13.56
N SER A 55 -25.18 63.41 -13.40
CA SER A 55 -24.91 61.99 -13.12
C SER A 55 -25.52 61.56 -11.78
N ALA A 56 -25.28 62.32 -10.71
CA ALA A 56 -25.87 62.06 -9.40
C ALA A 56 -27.41 62.16 -9.41
N TYR A 57 -27.97 63.12 -10.15
CA TYR A 57 -29.41 63.28 -10.33
C TYR A 57 -30.04 62.08 -11.07
N ASN A 58 -29.43 61.63 -12.18
CA ASN A 58 -29.86 60.43 -12.89
C ASN A 58 -29.75 59.17 -12.03
N HIS A 59 -28.69 59.04 -11.22
CA HIS A 59 -28.55 57.92 -10.29
C HIS A 59 -29.65 57.92 -9.21
N ALA A 60 -29.98 59.08 -8.65
CA ALA A 60 -31.08 59.24 -7.69
C ALA A 60 -32.45 58.92 -8.31
N LEU A 61 -32.65 59.22 -9.60
CA LEU A 61 -33.87 58.87 -10.35
C LEU A 61 -33.99 57.36 -10.61
N LEU A 62 -32.92 56.71 -11.07
CA LEU A 62 -32.88 55.26 -11.28
C LEU A 62 -33.19 54.48 -10.00
N ASN A 63 -32.74 54.99 -8.85
CA ASN A 63 -32.98 54.37 -7.55
C ASN A 63 -34.43 54.55 -7.03
N GLN A 64 -35.25 55.40 -7.66
CA GLN A 64 -36.67 55.57 -7.36
C GLN A 64 -37.58 54.73 -8.27
N THR A 65 -37.10 54.32 -9.45
CA THR A 65 -37.88 53.50 -10.42
C THR A 65 -37.83 51.99 -10.14
N ALA A 66 -37.21 51.56 -9.05
CA ALA A 66 -37.16 50.15 -8.63
C ALA A 66 -38.34 49.75 -7.74
N GLU A 67 -39.54 50.25 -8.02
CA GLU A 67 -40.76 49.55 -7.64
C GLU A 67 -40.84 48.29 -8.52
N ARG A 68 -40.07 47.26 -8.11
CA ARG A 68 -40.31 45.90 -8.60
C ARG A 68 -41.73 45.57 -8.18
N THR A 69 -42.66 45.58 -9.13
CA THR A 69 -43.75 44.61 -9.10
C THR A 69 -43.08 43.26 -8.90
N ALA A 70 -43.26 42.69 -7.71
CA ALA A 70 -42.73 41.38 -7.37
C ALA A 70 -43.37 40.38 -8.35
N ALA A 71 -42.63 40.05 -9.40
CA ALA A 71 -43.00 38.96 -10.29
C ALA A 71 -42.77 37.70 -9.46
N THR A 72 -43.85 37.22 -8.84
CA THR A 72 -43.88 35.98 -8.07
C THR A 72 -43.15 34.90 -8.86
N PRO A 73 -42.14 34.23 -8.30
CA PRO A 73 -41.31 33.33 -9.08
C PRO A 73 -42.15 32.14 -9.57
N TRP A 74 -42.03 31.82 -10.86
CA TRP A 74 -42.64 30.62 -11.42
C TRP A 74 -41.73 29.42 -11.14
N LEU A 75 -42.20 28.51 -10.29
CA LEU A 75 -41.46 27.31 -9.89
C LEU A 75 -41.93 26.07 -10.64
N VAL A 76 -41.03 25.10 -10.75
CA VAL A 76 -41.27 23.77 -11.33
C VAL A 76 -40.78 22.74 -10.32
N GLN A 77 -41.67 21.85 -9.88
CA GLN A 77 -41.36 20.77 -8.95
C GLN A 77 -41.70 19.42 -9.58
N SER A 78 -40.80 18.44 -9.49
CA SER A 78 -41.06 17.06 -9.92
C SER A 78 -41.27 16.13 -8.73
N GLU A 79 -42.34 15.34 -8.78
CA GLU A 79 -42.67 14.31 -7.78
C GLU A 79 -42.66 12.93 -8.46
N PRO A 80 -41.82 11.96 -8.02
CA PRO A 80 -41.86 10.59 -8.51
C PRO A 80 -43.07 9.85 -7.93
N PHE A 81 -43.75 9.04 -8.74
CA PHE A 81 -44.85 8.18 -8.28
C PHE A 81 -44.71 6.75 -8.78
N GLN A 82 -45.27 5.81 -8.01
CA GLN A 82 -45.25 4.38 -8.32
C GLN A 82 -46.34 4.01 -9.34
N SER A 83 -46.57 2.71 -9.57
CA SER A 83 -47.59 2.18 -10.48
C SER A 83 -49.01 2.67 -10.15
N GLU A 84 -49.48 3.70 -10.85
CA GLU A 84 -50.82 4.28 -10.69
C GLU A 84 -51.41 4.63 -12.07
N PRO A 85 -52.67 4.26 -12.38
CA PRO A 85 -53.30 4.60 -13.65
C PRO A 85 -53.25 6.13 -13.89
N PRO A 86 -52.81 6.61 -15.07
CA PRO A 86 -52.62 5.87 -16.33
C PRO A 86 -51.25 5.21 -16.54
N CYS A 87 -50.29 5.32 -15.61
CA CYS A 87 -48.91 4.85 -15.77
C CYS A 87 -48.60 3.61 -14.88
N ASN A 88 -48.77 2.39 -15.42
CA ASN A 88 -48.56 1.15 -14.66
C ASN A 88 -47.08 0.88 -14.25
N GLU A 89 -46.10 1.45 -14.95
CA GLU A 89 -44.67 1.38 -14.56
C GLU A 89 -44.23 2.58 -13.69
N GLY A 90 -45.20 3.37 -13.20
CA GLY A 90 -44.96 4.64 -12.52
C GLY A 90 -44.44 5.73 -13.45
N GLY A 91 -43.91 6.80 -12.85
CA GLY A 91 -43.41 7.95 -13.60
C GLY A 91 -43.12 9.16 -12.72
N PHE A 92 -43.20 10.34 -13.32
CA PHE A 92 -43.06 11.63 -12.65
C PHE A 92 -44.28 12.52 -12.90
N ARG A 93 -44.74 13.21 -11.85
CA ARG A 93 -45.63 14.37 -11.96
C ARG A 93 -44.77 15.62 -11.96
N ILE A 94 -45.02 16.52 -12.90
CA ILE A 94 -44.36 17.82 -13.00
C ILE A 94 -45.42 18.86 -12.66
N HIS A 95 -45.23 19.52 -11.53
CA HIS A 95 -46.08 20.60 -11.04
C HIS A 95 -45.45 21.94 -11.39
N THR A 96 -46.27 22.90 -11.81
CA THR A 96 -45.81 24.26 -12.13
C THR A 96 -46.79 25.29 -11.58
N GLY A 97 -46.27 26.40 -11.06
CA GLY A 97 -47.09 27.45 -10.47
C GLY A 97 -46.26 28.64 -10.00
N PHE A 98 -46.94 29.67 -9.51
CA PHE A 98 -46.29 30.79 -8.84
C PHE A 98 -46.12 30.49 -7.36
N ASP A 99 -44.91 30.69 -6.86
CA ASP A 99 -44.59 30.80 -5.44
C ASP A 99 -45.12 32.16 -4.94
N VAL A 100 -46.18 32.12 -4.13
CA VAL A 100 -46.99 33.28 -3.71
C VAL A 100 -46.55 33.78 -2.33
N ASP A 101 -46.01 32.90 -1.48
CA ASP A 101 -45.47 33.26 -0.17
C ASP A 101 -43.94 33.54 -0.17
N GLU A 102 -43.30 33.39 -1.34
CA GLU A 102 -41.86 33.57 -1.61
C GLU A 102 -40.96 32.62 -0.81
N ASN A 103 -41.46 31.42 -0.46
CA ASN A 103 -40.71 30.43 0.33
C ASN A 103 -39.71 29.59 -0.49
N GLY A 104 -39.77 29.64 -1.83
CA GLY A 104 -38.87 28.93 -2.74
C GLY A 104 -39.22 27.46 -3.01
N VAL A 105 -40.39 27.00 -2.55
CA VAL A 105 -40.97 25.67 -2.78
C VAL A 105 -42.37 25.85 -3.39
N LEU A 106 -42.89 24.84 -4.10
CA LEU A 106 -44.23 24.90 -4.69
C LEU A 106 -45.23 24.12 -3.82
N ASP A 107 -45.93 24.82 -2.94
CA ASP A 107 -46.87 24.22 -2.00
C ASP A 107 -48.16 23.73 -2.68
N SER A 108 -48.91 22.87 -2.01
CA SER A 108 -50.07 22.18 -2.61
C SER A 108 -51.19 23.11 -3.08
N GLY A 109 -51.28 24.33 -2.53
CA GLY A 109 -52.22 25.37 -2.97
C GLY A 109 -51.74 26.24 -4.12
N GLU A 110 -50.46 26.17 -4.48
CA GLU A 110 -49.80 27.05 -5.47
C GLU A 110 -49.61 26.38 -6.83
N ARG A 111 -49.70 25.05 -6.87
CA ARG A 111 -49.61 24.22 -8.09
C ARG A 111 -50.78 24.55 -9.01
N GLN A 112 -50.49 25.23 -10.11
CA GLN A 112 -51.49 25.61 -11.11
C GLN A 112 -51.72 24.50 -12.12
N ASP A 113 -50.65 23.97 -12.69
CA ASP A 113 -50.68 22.89 -13.68
C ASP A 113 -49.93 21.66 -13.18
N THR A 114 -50.36 20.48 -13.62
CA THR A 114 -49.74 19.19 -13.32
C THR A 114 -49.70 18.32 -14.57
N THR A 115 -48.51 18.05 -15.09
CA THR A 115 -48.29 17.13 -16.22
C THR A 115 -47.76 15.79 -15.70
N THR A 116 -48.34 14.67 -16.14
CA THR A 116 -47.87 13.33 -15.78
C THR A 116 -47.05 12.72 -16.92
N LEU A 117 -45.83 12.27 -16.61
CA LEU A 117 -44.91 11.60 -17.53
C LEU A 117 -44.73 10.14 -17.09
N CYS A 118 -45.28 9.19 -17.85
CA CYS A 118 -45.10 7.76 -17.59
C CYS A 118 -43.67 7.30 -17.92
N HIS A 119 -43.16 6.29 -17.20
CA HIS A 119 -42.02 5.50 -17.68
C HIS A 119 -42.39 4.70 -18.94
N GLY A 120 -41.40 4.46 -19.81
CA GLY A 120 -41.53 3.52 -20.91
C GLY A 120 -41.49 2.06 -20.42
N LEU A 121 -42.16 1.16 -21.13
CA LEU A 121 -42.11 -0.28 -20.84
C LEU A 121 -40.67 -0.79 -20.92
N ARG A 122 -40.26 -1.60 -19.93
CA ARG A 122 -38.94 -2.25 -19.94
C ARG A 122 -38.83 -3.18 -21.16
N GLY A 123 -37.79 -2.98 -21.97
CA GLY A 123 -37.49 -3.88 -23.09
C GLY A 123 -37.23 -5.32 -22.64
N LEU A 124 -37.59 -6.28 -23.48
CA LEU A 124 -37.28 -7.70 -23.26
C LEU A 124 -35.75 -7.89 -23.15
N SER A 125 -35.32 -8.79 -22.27
CA SER A 125 -33.91 -9.20 -22.22
C SER A 125 -33.54 -9.93 -23.50
N GLY A 126 -32.35 -9.63 -24.04
CA GLY A 126 -31.84 -10.33 -25.22
C GLY A 126 -31.63 -11.84 -24.96
N PRO A 127 -31.57 -12.66 -26.04
CA PRO A 127 -31.26 -14.08 -25.89
C PRO A 127 -29.87 -14.27 -25.28
N GLN A 128 -29.71 -15.34 -24.51
CA GLN A 128 -28.41 -15.71 -23.96
C GLN A 128 -27.45 -16.08 -25.10
N GLY A 129 -26.18 -15.65 -24.98
CA GLY A 129 -25.15 -15.95 -25.98
C GLY A 129 -24.89 -17.46 -26.10
N GLN A 130 -24.55 -17.91 -27.30
CA GLN A 130 -24.25 -19.32 -27.55
C GLN A 130 -22.95 -19.73 -26.85
N ALA A 131 -22.89 -20.96 -26.34
CA ALA A 131 -21.68 -21.49 -25.69
C ALA A 131 -20.50 -21.51 -26.67
N GLY A 132 -19.30 -21.25 -26.14
CA GLY A 132 -18.06 -21.38 -26.91
C GLY A 132 -17.80 -22.84 -27.29
N VAL A 133 -16.99 -23.04 -28.34
CA VAL A 133 -16.49 -24.38 -28.69
C VAL A 133 -15.57 -24.91 -27.60
N SER A 134 -15.60 -26.22 -27.37
CA SER A 134 -14.61 -26.90 -26.51
C SER A 134 -13.19 -26.68 -27.05
N GLY A 135 -12.21 -26.64 -26.15
CA GLY A 135 -10.79 -26.65 -26.53
C GLY A 135 -10.37 -27.99 -27.15
N LEU A 136 -9.17 -28.02 -27.72
CA LEU A 136 -8.52 -29.27 -28.10
C LEU A 136 -8.00 -29.98 -26.84
N ASP A 137 -8.22 -31.28 -26.75
CA ASP A 137 -7.64 -32.11 -25.70
C ASP A 137 -6.11 -32.19 -25.85
N ALA A 138 -5.39 -32.23 -24.73
CA ALA A 138 -3.94 -32.32 -24.72
C ALA A 138 -3.48 -33.75 -24.99
N VAL A 139 -2.41 -33.91 -25.78
CA VAL A 139 -1.74 -35.20 -26.01
C VAL A 139 -1.23 -35.75 -24.66
N PRO A 140 -1.48 -37.02 -24.31
CA PRO A 140 -1.04 -37.59 -23.05
C PRO A 140 0.49 -37.61 -22.92
N GLN A 141 0.99 -37.39 -21.71
CA GLN A 141 2.41 -37.59 -21.37
C GLN A 141 2.63 -38.98 -20.79
N ARG A 142 3.80 -39.56 -21.09
CA ARG A 142 4.22 -40.90 -20.66
C ARG A 142 5.65 -40.88 -20.16
N MET A 143 5.96 -41.87 -19.32
CA MET A 143 7.28 -42.08 -18.74
C MET A 143 7.55 -43.58 -18.63
N THR A 144 8.74 -44.00 -19.06
CA THR A 144 9.24 -45.36 -18.85
C THR A 144 10.60 -45.33 -18.14
N THR A 145 10.98 -46.44 -17.52
CA THR A 145 12.23 -46.58 -16.78
C THR A 145 12.92 -47.90 -17.08
N ALA A 146 14.20 -47.86 -17.47
CA ALA A 146 15.03 -49.02 -17.73
C ALA A 146 16.19 -49.11 -16.73
N VAL A 147 16.65 -50.32 -16.41
CA VAL A 147 17.80 -50.53 -15.52
C VAL A 147 19.10 -50.47 -16.33
N ILE A 148 20.03 -49.62 -15.92
CA ILE A 148 21.37 -49.55 -16.51
C ILE A 148 22.24 -50.63 -15.82
N PRO A 149 22.80 -51.61 -16.56
CA PRO A 149 23.61 -52.67 -15.98
C PRO A 149 24.96 -52.15 -15.46
N ILE A 150 25.53 -52.87 -14.49
CA ILE A 150 26.89 -52.64 -13.98
C ILE A 150 27.90 -52.80 -15.12
N GLY A 151 28.89 -51.91 -15.20
CA GLY A 151 29.89 -51.89 -16.27
C GLY A 151 29.48 -51.10 -17.51
N ASN A 152 28.36 -50.37 -17.48
CA ASN A 152 28.04 -49.37 -18.50
C ASN A 152 29.04 -48.20 -18.46
N ASN A 153 29.38 -47.63 -19.63
CA ASN A 153 30.35 -46.54 -19.77
C ASN A 153 29.94 -45.25 -19.01
N THR A 154 28.64 -44.97 -18.90
CA THR A 154 28.11 -43.77 -18.22
C THR A 154 27.96 -44.02 -16.72
N CYS A 155 27.41 -45.18 -16.34
CA CYS A 155 27.18 -45.55 -14.94
C CYS A 155 27.89 -46.87 -14.60
N SER A 156 29.14 -46.78 -14.15
CA SER A 156 29.98 -47.96 -13.87
C SER A 156 29.40 -48.88 -12.79
N ALA A 157 28.74 -48.32 -11.76
CA ALA A 157 28.03 -49.03 -10.70
C ALA A 157 26.57 -49.42 -11.06
N GLY A 158 26.19 -49.32 -12.35
CA GLY A 158 24.80 -49.41 -12.80
C GLY A 158 23.96 -48.19 -12.41
N GLY A 159 22.67 -48.24 -12.70
CA GLY A 159 21.76 -47.13 -12.44
C GLY A 159 20.37 -47.33 -13.03
N THR A 160 19.65 -46.23 -13.27
CA THR A 160 18.32 -46.20 -13.90
C THR A 160 18.28 -45.13 -14.98
N GLN A 161 17.78 -45.50 -16.15
CA GLN A 161 17.48 -44.62 -17.28
C GLN A 161 16.00 -44.29 -17.23
N ILE A 162 15.66 -43.01 -17.38
CA ILE A 162 14.31 -42.48 -17.37
C ILE A 162 14.07 -41.81 -18.72
N GLN A 163 13.01 -42.19 -19.40
CA GLN A 163 12.59 -41.60 -20.67
C GLN A 163 11.18 -41.05 -20.52
N THR A 164 10.94 -39.88 -21.10
CA THR A 164 9.66 -39.16 -21.04
C THR A 164 9.29 -38.57 -22.39
N GLY A 165 8.00 -38.59 -22.73
CA GLY A 165 7.53 -38.14 -24.04
C GLY A 165 6.02 -37.96 -24.11
N LEU A 166 5.53 -37.82 -25.33
CA LEU A 166 4.11 -37.63 -25.66
C LEU A 166 3.60 -38.84 -26.45
N ASP A 167 2.49 -39.41 -26.00
CA ASP A 167 1.74 -40.51 -26.62
C ASP A 167 0.99 -39.98 -27.86
N LEU A 168 1.72 -39.88 -28.98
CA LEU A 168 1.29 -39.21 -30.21
C LEU A 168 0.33 -40.08 -31.04
N ASP A 169 0.44 -41.40 -30.95
CA ASP A 169 -0.46 -42.34 -31.65
C ASP A 169 -1.63 -42.85 -30.78
N LEU A 170 -1.61 -42.54 -29.47
CA LEU A 170 -2.59 -42.93 -28.45
C LEU A 170 -2.62 -44.44 -28.16
N ASN A 171 -1.49 -45.13 -28.25
CA ASN A 171 -1.34 -46.55 -27.96
C ASN A 171 -1.11 -46.90 -26.47
N GLU A 172 -1.05 -45.90 -25.59
CA GLU A 172 -0.81 -45.99 -24.13
C GLU A 172 0.62 -46.36 -23.70
N LEU A 173 1.56 -46.56 -24.64
CA LEU A 173 2.98 -46.81 -24.38
C LEU A 173 3.81 -45.52 -24.53
N LEU A 174 5.13 -45.67 -24.63
CA LEU A 174 6.03 -44.59 -25.01
C LEU A 174 7.05 -45.21 -25.98
N ASP A 175 6.85 -44.97 -27.27
CA ASP A 175 7.70 -45.53 -28.33
C ASP A 175 8.99 -44.71 -28.52
N GLU A 176 9.99 -45.27 -29.21
CA GLU A 176 11.32 -44.65 -29.35
C GLU A 176 11.24 -43.29 -30.07
N GLU A 177 10.34 -43.14 -31.05
CA GLU A 177 10.07 -41.89 -31.77
C GLU A 177 9.34 -40.83 -30.93
N GLU A 178 8.74 -41.21 -29.79
CA GLU A 178 7.94 -40.34 -28.93
C GLU A 178 8.75 -39.73 -27.77
N VAL A 179 9.95 -40.25 -27.51
CA VAL A 179 10.82 -39.80 -26.41
C VAL A 179 11.32 -38.37 -26.69
N VAL A 180 10.86 -37.42 -25.86
CA VAL A 180 11.26 -36.00 -25.93
C VAL A 180 12.45 -35.71 -25.01
N SER A 181 12.56 -36.43 -23.89
CA SER A 181 13.65 -36.23 -22.93
C SER A 181 14.07 -37.54 -22.27
N GLU A 182 15.37 -37.66 -22.03
CA GLU A 182 16.02 -38.80 -21.41
C GLU A 182 16.97 -38.33 -20.31
N ALA A 183 16.99 -39.04 -19.18
CA ALA A 183 17.88 -38.80 -18.06
C ALA A 183 18.45 -40.13 -17.53
N MET A 184 19.72 -40.12 -17.13
CA MET A 184 20.39 -41.29 -16.52
C MET A 184 20.77 -40.97 -15.07
N LEU A 185 20.32 -41.81 -14.15
CA LEU A 185 20.64 -41.74 -12.72
C LEU A 185 21.61 -42.87 -12.37
N CYS A 186 22.89 -42.53 -12.17
CA CYS A 186 23.90 -43.52 -11.79
C CYS A 186 23.89 -43.82 -10.29
N ASN A 187 24.13 -45.09 -9.94
CA ASN A 187 24.33 -45.50 -8.55
C ASN A 187 25.67 -44.97 -7.99
N GLY A 188 25.70 -44.68 -6.70
CA GLY A 188 26.94 -44.35 -5.99
C GLY A 188 27.86 -45.57 -5.87
N VAL A 189 29.17 -45.34 -6.03
CA VAL A 189 30.18 -46.37 -5.71
C VAL A 189 30.28 -46.58 -4.20
N ARG A 190 30.45 -47.83 -3.76
CA ARG A 190 30.74 -48.12 -2.35
C ARG A 190 32.11 -47.54 -1.99
N GLY A 191 32.17 -46.69 -0.96
CA GLY A 191 33.43 -46.19 -0.42
C GLY A 191 34.30 -47.32 0.14
N VAL A 192 35.61 -47.13 0.14
CA VAL A 192 36.54 -48.04 0.80
C VAL A 192 36.32 -48.02 2.32
N GLU A 193 36.45 -49.17 2.97
CA GLU A 193 36.43 -49.23 4.43
C GLU A 193 37.63 -48.47 5.02
N GLY A 194 37.41 -47.77 6.13
CA GLY A 194 38.47 -47.05 6.83
C GLY A 194 39.47 -48.01 7.50
N LEU A 195 40.71 -47.57 7.65
CA LEU A 195 41.70 -48.30 8.44
C LEU A 195 41.27 -48.35 9.92
N ASN A 196 41.33 -49.53 10.53
CA ASN A 196 41.13 -49.70 11.96
C ASN A 196 42.20 -48.92 12.74
N GLY A 197 41.79 -48.17 13.76
CA GLY A 197 42.71 -47.51 14.68
C GLY A 197 43.47 -48.50 15.55
N THR A 198 44.67 -48.13 15.98
CA THR A 198 45.44 -48.88 16.98
C THR A 198 44.78 -48.78 18.36
N HIS A 199 44.74 -49.88 19.11
CA HIS A 199 44.30 -49.87 20.51
C HIS A 199 45.16 -48.90 21.35
N GLY A 200 44.51 -48.05 22.15
CA GLY A 200 45.19 -47.18 23.10
C GLY A 200 45.84 -47.96 24.24
N THR A 201 46.83 -47.37 24.90
CA THR A 201 47.39 -47.89 26.15
C THR A 201 46.31 -47.93 27.24
N SER A 202 46.37 -48.92 28.13
CA SER A 202 45.50 -49.00 29.31
C SER A 202 45.57 -47.69 30.10
N GLY A 203 44.41 -47.08 30.33
CA GLY A 203 44.31 -45.86 31.14
C GLY A 203 44.51 -46.13 32.63
N VAL A 204 44.93 -45.07 33.32
CA VAL A 204 44.90 -44.92 34.78
C VAL A 204 43.46 -44.89 35.31
N SER A 205 43.28 -45.33 36.56
CA SER A 205 41.96 -45.46 37.20
C SER A 205 41.39 -44.09 37.60
N ALA A 206 40.11 -43.83 37.32
CA ALA A 206 39.40 -42.69 37.91
C ALA A 206 38.87 -43.10 39.29
N LEU A 207 39.16 -42.29 40.32
CA LEU A 207 38.81 -42.56 41.71
C LEU A 207 37.88 -41.49 42.27
N VAL A 208 37.04 -41.91 43.22
CA VAL A 208 36.09 -41.06 43.94
C VAL A 208 36.13 -41.43 45.41
N ASP A 209 36.33 -40.44 46.28
CA ASP A 209 36.34 -40.66 47.72
C ASP A 209 35.54 -39.60 48.49
N LYS A 210 35.41 -39.79 49.80
CA LYS A 210 34.61 -38.95 50.68
C LYS A 210 35.39 -38.58 51.93
N VAL A 211 35.68 -37.29 52.10
CA VAL A 211 36.37 -36.74 53.26
C VAL A 211 35.44 -35.82 54.08
N PRO A 212 35.61 -35.70 55.41
CA PRO A 212 34.84 -34.74 56.20
C PRO A 212 35.11 -33.30 55.73
N ALA A 213 34.08 -32.45 55.73
CA ALA A 213 34.25 -31.07 55.28
C ALA A 213 35.07 -30.28 56.32
N PRO A 214 36.08 -29.50 55.89
CA PRO A 214 36.76 -28.57 56.78
C PRO A 214 35.78 -27.54 57.34
N ALA A 215 35.97 -27.15 58.61
CA ALA A 215 35.09 -26.21 59.31
C ALA A 215 34.99 -24.80 58.66
N TYR A 216 35.90 -24.46 57.74
CA TYR A 216 35.84 -23.22 56.95
C TYR A 216 34.91 -23.32 55.73
N VAL A 217 34.56 -24.54 55.29
CA VAL A 217 33.60 -24.79 54.19
C VAL A 217 32.18 -24.81 54.77
N CYS A 218 31.97 -25.59 55.84
CA CYS A 218 30.73 -25.58 56.63
C CYS A 218 30.92 -26.27 57.99
N ALA A 219 30.00 -26.01 58.92
CA ALA A 219 30.04 -26.58 60.27
C ALA A 219 29.74 -28.09 60.29
N ASP A 220 28.75 -28.54 59.50
CA ASP A 220 28.38 -29.94 59.35
C ASP A 220 28.29 -30.28 57.85
N GLY A 221 29.13 -31.20 57.37
CA GLY A 221 29.21 -31.53 55.96
C GLY A 221 30.30 -32.54 55.59
N PHE A 222 30.38 -32.87 54.30
CA PHE A 222 31.46 -33.66 53.71
C PHE A 222 31.79 -33.18 52.29
N VAL A 223 33.00 -33.47 51.84
CA VAL A 223 33.44 -33.24 50.46
C VAL A 223 33.58 -34.59 49.77
N ILE A 224 33.02 -34.70 48.57
CA ILE A 224 33.36 -35.79 47.64
C ILE A 224 34.46 -35.28 46.72
N ARG A 225 35.58 -35.99 46.64
CA ARG A 225 36.69 -35.65 45.74
C ARG A 225 36.67 -36.62 44.56
N PHE A 226 36.90 -36.09 43.37
CA PHE A 226 36.98 -36.84 42.12
C PHE A 226 38.35 -36.60 41.50
N GLY A 227 39.02 -37.65 41.06
CA GLY A 227 40.33 -37.53 40.45
C GLY A 227 40.71 -38.77 39.64
N VAL A 228 41.99 -38.82 39.26
CA VAL A 228 42.57 -39.93 38.52
C VAL A 228 43.85 -40.31 39.22
N ASP A 229 44.04 -41.60 39.42
CA ASP A 229 45.15 -42.28 40.11
C ASP A 229 46.44 -42.19 39.25
N ASP A 230 46.89 -40.95 39.01
CA ASP A 230 47.94 -40.54 38.06
C ASP A 230 49.02 -39.61 38.64
N GLY A 231 49.14 -39.56 39.97
CA GLY A 231 50.15 -38.78 40.69
C GLY A 231 51.58 -39.34 40.61
N ASP A 232 52.57 -38.56 41.06
CA ASP A 232 53.97 -38.94 40.92
C ASP A 232 54.42 -40.11 41.83
N GLU A 233 55.42 -40.87 41.35
CA GLU A 233 56.12 -41.98 42.03
C GLU A 233 55.25 -43.10 42.62
N GLN A 234 54.73 -42.88 43.83
CA GLN A 234 54.03 -43.86 44.67
C GLN A 234 52.54 -43.49 44.85
N ALA A 235 52.10 -42.35 44.32
CA ALA A 235 50.70 -42.00 44.20
C ALA A 235 50.04 -42.80 43.05
N ALA A 236 50.55 -42.70 41.81
CA ALA A 236 49.92 -43.34 40.66
C ALA A 236 49.67 -44.86 40.79
N ASN A 237 48.45 -45.21 40.41
CA ASN A 237 47.88 -46.55 40.36
C ASN A 237 47.97 -47.31 41.69
N ASN A 238 47.84 -46.59 42.81
CA ASN A 238 47.90 -47.17 44.16
C ASN A 238 46.51 -47.50 44.76
N GLY A 239 45.42 -47.01 44.13
CA GLY A 239 44.04 -47.23 44.56
C GLY A 239 43.52 -46.31 45.67
N LEU A 240 44.29 -45.29 46.05
CA LEU A 240 43.92 -44.17 46.92
C LEU A 240 43.87 -42.89 46.07
N LEU A 241 43.28 -41.82 46.62
CA LEU A 241 43.20 -40.54 45.93
C LEU A 241 43.94 -39.47 46.76
N GLU A 242 45.19 -39.17 46.42
CA GLU A 242 45.97 -38.11 47.06
C GLU A 242 45.52 -36.70 46.63
N GLU A 243 45.84 -35.69 47.43
CA GLU A 243 45.51 -34.28 47.14
C GLU A 243 46.05 -33.76 45.79
N ALA A 244 47.15 -34.35 45.27
CA ALA A 244 47.72 -33.98 43.97
C ALA A 244 46.91 -34.51 42.76
N GLU A 245 46.06 -35.53 42.99
CA GLU A 245 45.32 -36.25 41.96
C GLU A 245 43.86 -35.76 41.81
N VAL A 246 43.39 -35.01 42.81
CA VAL A 246 42.04 -34.46 42.85
C VAL A 246 41.87 -33.42 41.74
N ARG A 247 40.88 -33.65 40.86
CA ARG A 247 40.54 -32.74 39.75
C ARG A 247 39.27 -31.94 39.99
N GLU A 248 38.34 -32.49 40.76
CA GLU A 248 37.09 -31.82 41.12
C GLU A 248 36.68 -32.16 42.57
N THR A 249 36.04 -31.21 43.25
CA THR A 249 35.53 -31.40 44.61
C THR A 249 34.09 -30.90 44.70
N LEU A 250 33.21 -31.71 45.29
CA LEU A 250 31.81 -31.37 45.51
C LEU A 250 31.51 -31.30 47.00
N ASN A 251 31.17 -30.09 47.45
CA ASN A 251 30.96 -29.78 48.87
C ASN A 251 29.48 -29.97 49.24
N PHE A 252 29.20 -30.87 50.18
CA PHE A 252 27.87 -31.10 50.75
C PHE A 252 27.81 -30.53 52.17
N CYS A 253 27.05 -29.46 52.35
CA CYS A 253 26.85 -28.80 53.63
C CYS A 253 25.38 -28.95 54.07
N PHE A 254 25.18 -29.32 55.33
CA PHE A 254 23.85 -29.50 55.90
C PHE A 254 23.49 -28.32 56.79
N GLU A 255 22.36 -27.66 56.49
CA GLU A 255 21.81 -26.62 57.35
C GLU A 255 20.55 -27.17 58.05
N PRO A 256 20.47 -27.13 59.40
CA PRO A 256 19.35 -27.71 60.12
C PRO A 256 18.07 -26.91 59.89
N LEU A 257 17.06 -27.55 59.26
CA LEU A 257 15.74 -26.98 58.99
C LEU A 257 14.99 -26.60 60.28
N ARG A 258 15.23 -25.39 60.79
CA ARG A 258 14.40 -24.78 61.86
C ARG A 258 13.09 -24.23 61.28
N SER A 259 12.15 -25.15 61.03
CA SER A 259 10.78 -24.79 60.64
C SER A 259 9.98 -24.28 61.85
N THR A 260 9.69 -22.98 61.88
CA THR A 260 8.59 -22.42 62.69
C THR A 260 7.36 -22.21 61.82
N ARG A 261 6.18 -22.61 62.32
CA ARG A 261 4.92 -22.58 61.57
C ARG A 261 4.46 -21.14 61.30
N VAL A 262 4.51 -20.71 60.04
CA VAL A 262 3.82 -19.50 59.56
C VAL A 262 2.39 -19.89 59.18
N THR A 263 1.39 -19.29 59.83
CA THR A 263 -0.02 -19.44 59.46
C THR A 263 -0.53 -18.18 58.80
N ASP A 264 -1.05 -18.31 57.58
CA ASP A 264 -1.67 -17.22 56.84
C ASP A 264 -3.04 -16.85 57.47
N LEU A 265 -3.27 -15.55 57.65
CA LEU A 265 -4.48 -14.97 58.24
C LEU A 265 -4.87 -13.72 57.45
N VAL A 266 -5.67 -13.93 56.41
CA VAL A 266 -6.43 -12.86 55.73
C VAL A 266 -7.93 -13.16 55.86
N PRO A 267 -8.67 -12.50 56.77
CA PRO A 267 -10.11 -12.64 56.89
C PRO A 267 -10.85 -11.71 55.92
N GLY A 268 -11.93 -12.19 55.29
CA GLY A 268 -12.92 -11.28 54.66
C GLY A 268 -13.32 -11.54 53.20
N VAL A 269 -13.24 -12.77 52.68
CA VAL A 269 -13.83 -13.12 51.38
C VAL A 269 -14.79 -14.31 51.54
N GLY A 270 -16.08 -14.01 51.63
CA GLY A 270 -17.19 -14.96 51.84
C GLY A 270 -18.51 -14.23 51.98
#